data_AF-A0A8S9W653-F1
#
_entry.id   AF-A0A8S9W653-F1
#
_cell.length_a   1.000
_cell.length_b   1.000
_cell.length_c   1.000
_cell.angle_alpha   90.00
_cell.angle_beta   90.00
_cell.angle_gamma   90.00
#
_symmetry.space_group_name_H-M   'P 1'
#
loop_
_entity.id
_entity.type
_entity.pdbx_description
1 polymer ?
#
loop_
_entity_poly.entity_id
_entity_poly.type
_entity_poly.pdbx_seq_one_letter_code
_entity_poly.pdbx_strand_id
1 'polypeptide(L)'
;MDKGHTLTVFVVLFGIVLLFAGSACAAVDFPADEAGISAYVHAKSSVDLNDAKPAFATIERETDDYIIGTVALAKHTEEQYPHVYVSTDGWVVAYYPNDRPSSWIFPWADYSGGEISSTTLSKAAGIVCSEIGGTTTGLKYYDFRYEDASKMMIIVESVKGGTNFFKVTIPTSFATYAVDWSHYNIDHGDNYRDHSYAYLNEVQCSFIDGETRANYGSFSGQFENGIEQTVKIYVPYSDATGRIGLVLEYAD
;
A
#
# COMPACT_ATOMS: atom_id res chain seq x y z
N MET A 1 28.67 -3.89 15.95
CA MET A 1 27.92 -3.02 16.87
C MET A 1 26.48 -3.09 16.41
N ASP A 2 25.67 -3.93 17.06
CA ASP A 2 24.22 -3.91 16.91
C ASP A 2 23.73 -2.54 17.33
N LYS A 3 23.29 -1.73 16.37
CA LYS A 3 22.45 -0.59 16.69
C LYS A 3 21.05 -1.18 16.88
N GLY A 4 20.44 -0.98 18.04
CA GLY A 4 19.04 -1.36 18.25
C GLY A 4 18.20 -0.75 17.13
N HIS A 5 17.67 -1.61 16.25
CA HIS A 5 16.81 -1.21 15.16
C HIS A 5 15.43 -0.95 15.76
N THR A 6 15.00 0.31 15.72
CA THR A 6 13.63 0.69 16.08
C THR A 6 12.69 0.08 15.05
N LEU A 7 12.07 -1.04 15.40
CA LEU A 7 10.98 -1.62 14.62
C LEU A 7 9.79 -0.67 14.65
N THR A 8 9.52 -0.01 13.52
CA THR A 8 8.38 0.88 13.41
C THR A 8 7.19 0.11 12.87
N VAL A 9 6.22 -0.16 13.75
CA VAL A 9 4.98 -0.88 13.42
C VAL A 9 3.85 0.14 13.28
N PHE A 10 3.27 0.26 12.09
CA PHE A 10 1.98 0.94 11.90
C PHE A 10 0.86 -0.09 11.96
N VAL A 11 0.01 0.03 12.97
CA VAL A 11 -1.26 -0.71 13.03
C VAL A 11 -2.35 0.21 12.50
N VAL A 12 -3.00 -0.19 11.42
CA VAL A 12 -4.17 0.49 10.88
C VAL A 12 -5.39 -0.33 11.25
N LEU A 13 -6.40 0.30 11.87
CA LEU A 13 -7.71 -0.33 12.00
C LEU A 13 -8.33 -0.47 10.61
N PHE A 14 -8.60 -1.69 10.15
CA PHE A 14 -9.57 -1.86 9.08
C PHE A 14 -10.95 -1.58 9.68
N GLY A 15 -11.79 -0.87 8.93
CA GLY A 15 -13.18 -0.76 9.30
C GLY A 15 -13.85 -2.13 9.11
N ILE A 16 -14.40 -2.72 10.18
CA ILE A 16 -15.39 -3.79 10.03
C ILE A 16 -16.53 -3.23 9.21
N VAL A 17 -16.78 -3.84 8.05
CA VAL A 17 -17.93 -3.52 7.22
C VAL A 17 -19.16 -4.19 7.85
N LEU A 18 -19.73 -3.51 8.85
CA LEU A 18 -21.18 -3.55 9.09
C LEU A 18 -21.88 -2.41 8.33
N LEU A 19 -21.22 -1.84 7.33
CA LEU A 19 -21.64 -0.59 6.67
C LEU A 19 -22.60 -0.80 5.49
N PHE A 20 -22.72 -2.01 4.93
CA PHE A 20 -23.72 -2.28 3.89
C PHE A 20 -25.17 -2.45 4.41
N ALA A 21 -25.41 -2.24 5.71
CA ALA A 21 -26.73 -2.12 6.31
C ALA A 21 -26.80 -0.94 7.30
N GLY A 22 -26.38 0.26 6.88
CA GLY A 22 -26.57 1.45 7.71
C GLY A 22 -25.71 2.64 7.30
N SER A 23 -26.12 3.34 6.23
CA SER A 23 -25.70 4.71 5.90
C SER A 23 -24.22 4.98 5.53
N ALA A 24 -23.41 3.99 5.21
CA ALA A 24 -22.22 4.20 4.40
C ALA A 24 -22.22 3.22 3.22
N CYS A 25 -22.24 3.76 2.01
CA CYS A 25 -22.54 3.09 0.74
C CYS A 25 -24.03 2.95 0.43
N ALA A 26 -24.65 4.08 0.07
CA ALA A 26 -25.66 4.08 -0.99
C ALA A 26 -25.00 4.25 -2.38
N ALA A 27 -23.67 4.12 -2.48
CA ALA A 27 -22.99 4.00 -3.76
C ALA A 27 -23.14 2.56 -4.23
N VAL A 28 -24.33 2.22 -4.71
CA VAL A 28 -24.60 0.96 -5.44
C VAL A 28 -23.62 0.76 -6.61
N ASP A 29 -22.85 1.80 -6.96
CA ASP A 29 -22.02 1.89 -8.16
C ASP A 29 -20.50 1.83 -7.93
N PHE A 30 -20.00 1.69 -6.69
CA PHE A 30 -18.56 1.44 -6.50
C PHE A 30 -18.21 0.00 -6.95
N PRO A 31 -17.17 -0.21 -7.79
CA PRO A 31 -16.81 -1.52 -8.31
C PRO A 31 -16.05 -2.36 -7.25
N ALA A 32 -16.77 -2.79 -6.21
CA ALA A 32 -16.22 -3.59 -5.11
C ALA A 32 -15.66 -4.94 -5.57
N ASP A 33 -16.17 -5.48 -6.68
CA ASP A 33 -15.72 -6.72 -7.30
C ASP A 33 -14.42 -6.57 -8.10
N GLU A 34 -14.07 -5.35 -8.51
CA GLU A 34 -12.81 -5.04 -9.22
C GLU A 34 -11.72 -4.53 -8.26
N ALA A 35 -12.12 -3.93 -7.13
CA ALA A 35 -11.21 -3.33 -6.16
C ALA A 35 -10.49 -4.37 -5.29
N GLY A 36 -9.22 -4.12 -4.98
CA GLY A 36 -8.45 -4.82 -3.95
C GLY A 36 -8.19 -3.90 -2.76
N ILE A 37 -6.92 -3.78 -2.36
CA ILE A 37 -6.51 -2.88 -1.29
C ILE A 37 -6.92 -1.43 -1.61
N SER A 38 -7.60 -0.81 -0.65
CA SER A 38 -8.26 0.47 -0.81
C SER A 38 -8.00 1.38 0.39
N ALA A 39 -7.92 2.69 0.13
CA ALA A 39 -7.97 3.75 1.12
C ALA A 39 -9.21 4.61 0.87
N TYR A 40 -10.05 4.79 1.88
CA TYR A 40 -11.34 5.45 1.72
C TYR A 40 -11.58 6.51 2.80
N VAL A 41 -12.30 7.55 2.41
CA VAL A 41 -12.67 8.66 3.30
C VAL A 41 -13.97 9.31 2.81
N HIS A 42 -14.81 9.75 3.75
CA HIS A 42 -15.88 10.69 3.46
C HIS A 42 -15.29 12.10 3.57
N ALA A 43 -14.86 12.65 2.43
CA ALA A 43 -14.02 13.84 2.39
C ALA A 43 -14.80 15.15 2.58
N LYS A 44 -16.08 15.15 2.18
CA LYS A 44 -16.97 16.31 2.14
C LYS A 44 -18.43 15.82 2.08
N SER A 45 -19.39 16.63 2.48
CA SER A 45 -20.81 16.26 2.43
C SER A 45 -21.44 16.33 1.04
N SER A 46 -20.84 17.08 0.12
CA SER A 46 -21.31 17.22 -1.26
C SER A 46 -20.16 17.69 -2.15
N VAL A 47 -20.06 17.13 -3.35
CA VAL A 47 -18.99 17.35 -4.32
C VAL A 47 -19.60 17.69 -5.68
N ASP A 48 -19.11 18.74 -6.32
CA ASP A 48 -19.28 18.93 -7.77
C ASP A 48 -18.20 18.09 -8.47
N LEU A 49 -18.62 17.11 -9.28
CA LEU A 49 -17.68 16.22 -9.95
C LEU A 49 -16.75 16.97 -10.91
N ASN A 50 -17.12 18.16 -11.39
CA ASN A 50 -16.24 18.98 -12.21
C ASN A 50 -15.02 19.50 -11.45
N ASP A 51 -15.14 19.70 -10.13
CA ASP A 51 -14.00 20.06 -9.28
C ASP A 51 -13.01 18.90 -9.16
N ALA A 52 -13.46 17.65 -9.26
CA ALA A 52 -12.58 16.48 -9.12
C ALA A 52 -11.79 16.15 -10.41
N LYS A 53 -12.31 16.52 -11.60
CA LYS A 53 -11.72 16.18 -12.90
C LYS A 53 -10.23 16.52 -13.04
N PRO A 54 -9.73 17.68 -12.57
CA PRO A 54 -8.31 18.02 -12.67
C PRO A 54 -7.37 17.06 -11.92
N ALA A 55 -7.87 16.30 -10.94
CA ALA A 55 -7.07 15.32 -10.20
C ALA A 55 -6.74 14.06 -11.03
N PHE A 56 -7.56 13.75 -12.03
CA PHE A 56 -7.47 12.51 -12.78
C PHE A 56 -6.49 12.62 -13.94
N ALA A 57 -5.59 11.65 -14.04
CA ALA A 57 -4.74 11.45 -15.21
C ALA A 57 -5.54 10.87 -16.38
N THR A 58 -6.42 9.91 -16.08
CA THR A 58 -7.38 9.33 -17.03
C THR A 58 -8.72 9.18 -16.33
N ILE A 59 -9.81 9.47 -17.04
CA ILE A 59 -11.19 9.19 -16.59
C ILE A 59 -11.67 7.95 -17.33
N GLU A 60 -12.08 6.93 -16.60
CA GLU A 60 -12.54 5.64 -17.13
C GLU A 60 -14.07 5.57 -17.16
N ARG A 61 -14.70 6.11 -16.12
CA ARG A 61 -16.15 6.16 -15.99
C ARG A 61 -16.55 7.51 -15.39
N GLU A 62 -17.50 8.17 -16.03
CA GLU A 62 -18.12 9.40 -15.53
C GLU A 62 -19.63 9.23 -15.67
N THR A 63 -20.34 9.46 -14.57
CA THR A 63 -21.81 9.50 -14.50
C THR A 63 -22.23 10.80 -13.82
N ASP A 64 -23.55 11.00 -13.69
CA ASP A 64 -24.07 12.14 -12.92
C ASP A 64 -23.76 12.03 -11.41
N ASP A 65 -23.43 10.83 -10.92
CA ASP A 65 -23.29 10.52 -9.49
C ASP A 65 -21.83 10.28 -9.06
N TYR A 66 -20.94 9.89 -9.98
CA TYR A 66 -19.55 9.60 -9.64
C TYR A 66 -18.58 9.66 -10.84
N ILE A 67 -17.28 9.72 -10.51
CA ILE A 67 -16.16 9.52 -11.44
C ILE A 67 -15.28 8.37 -10.93
N ILE A 68 -14.83 7.52 -11.85
CA ILE A 68 -13.72 6.58 -11.66
C ILE A 68 -12.64 6.93 -12.68
N GLY A 69 -11.40 7.00 -12.21
CA GLY A 69 -10.25 7.21 -13.06
C GLY A 69 -8.95 6.96 -12.32
N THR A 70 -7.82 7.13 -12.99
CA THR A 70 -6.50 6.99 -12.37
C THR A 70 -5.94 8.35 -11.94
N VAL A 71 -5.18 8.36 -10.84
CA VAL A 71 -4.49 9.57 -10.35
C VAL A 71 -2.99 9.41 -10.52
N ALA A 72 -2.37 10.33 -11.27
CA ALA A 72 -0.93 10.32 -11.48
C ALA A 72 -0.18 10.59 -10.18
N LEU A 73 0.79 9.73 -9.89
CA LEU A 73 1.75 9.93 -8.80
C LEU A 73 3.14 10.18 -9.39
N ALA A 74 3.87 11.15 -8.83
CA ALA A 74 5.21 11.48 -9.29
C ALA A 74 6.13 10.25 -9.25
N LYS A 75 6.92 10.04 -10.32
CA LYS A 75 7.84 8.90 -10.51
C LYS A 75 7.16 7.51 -10.55
N HIS A 76 5.85 7.47 -10.77
CA HIS A 76 5.13 6.23 -11.07
C HIS A 76 4.79 6.20 -12.57
N THR A 77 4.76 5.01 -13.13
CA THR A 77 4.24 4.75 -14.48
C THR A 77 2.72 4.67 -14.45
N GLU A 78 2.05 4.78 -15.61
CA GLU A 78 0.59 4.69 -15.71
C GLU A 78 0.02 3.39 -15.13
N GLU A 79 0.72 2.26 -15.30
CA GLU A 79 0.33 0.97 -14.70
C GLU A 79 0.28 1.02 -13.16
N GLN A 80 1.08 1.91 -12.56
CA GLN A 80 1.21 2.05 -11.11
C GLN A 80 0.30 3.15 -10.55
N TYR A 81 -0.51 3.82 -11.36
CA TYR A 81 -1.43 4.84 -10.87
C TYR A 81 -2.61 4.18 -10.14
N PRO A 82 -2.90 4.59 -8.89
CA PRO A 82 -4.11 4.15 -8.21
C PRO A 82 -5.35 4.58 -8.98
N HIS A 83 -6.36 3.73 -8.99
CA HIS A 83 -7.70 4.14 -9.37
C HIS A 83 -8.30 4.92 -8.22
N VAL A 84 -9.13 5.91 -8.51
CA VAL A 84 -9.87 6.67 -7.52
C VAL A 84 -11.32 6.80 -7.96
N TYR A 85 -12.22 6.42 -7.05
CA TYR A 85 -13.64 6.69 -7.12
C TYR A 85 -13.94 7.97 -6.33
N VAL A 86 -14.73 8.87 -6.90
CA VAL A 86 -15.29 10.04 -6.21
C VAL A 86 -16.78 10.15 -6.51
N SER A 87 -17.59 10.37 -5.48
CA SER A 87 -19.05 10.51 -5.60
C SER A 87 -19.52 11.92 -5.26
N THR A 88 -20.69 12.30 -5.76
CA THR A 88 -21.39 13.55 -5.44
C THR A 88 -21.71 13.68 -3.94
N ASP A 89 -21.93 12.55 -3.25
CA ASP A 89 -22.12 12.49 -1.79
C ASP A 89 -20.79 12.62 -1.00
N GLY A 90 -19.65 12.72 -1.71
CA GLY A 90 -18.35 13.08 -1.17
C GLY A 90 -17.52 11.95 -0.56
N TRP A 91 -17.85 10.69 -0.90
CA TRP A 91 -16.90 9.59 -0.73
C TRP A 91 -15.77 9.67 -1.75
N VAL A 92 -14.55 9.45 -1.27
CA VAL A 92 -13.33 9.26 -2.08
C VAL A 92 -12.74 7.90 -1.71
N VAL A 93 -12.51 7.04 -2.70
CA VAL A 93 -11.91 5.71 -2.52
C VAL A 93 -10.78 5.53 -3.52
N ALA A 94 -9.53 5.53 -3.04
CA ALA A 94 -8.37 5.19 -3.84
C ALA A 94 -8.06 3.70 -3.70
N TYR A 95 -7.86 2.98 -4.79
CA TYR A 95 -7.64 1.53 -4.76
C TYR A 95 -6.68 1.06 -5.84
N TYR A 96 -6.09 -0.12 -5.60
CA TYR A 96 -5.52 -0.93 -6.66
C TYR A 96 -6.49 -2.05 -7.04
N PRO A 97 -6.50 -2.49 -8.31
CA PRO A 97 -7.33 -3.63 -8.72
C PRO A 97 -7.00 -4.90 -7.93
N ASN A 98 -7.97 -5.80 -7.83
CA ASN A 98 -7.89 -7.01 -7.01
C ASN A 98 -6.82 -8.03 -7.47
N ASP A 99 -6.27 -7.87 -8.68
CA ASP A 99 -5.18 -8.68 -9.22
C ASP A 99 -3.79 -8.24 -8.73
N ARG A 100 -3.69 -7.12 -7.99
CA ARG A 100 -2.43 -6.60 -7.43
C ARG A 100 -2.30 -6.91 -5.94
N PRO A 101 -1.13 -7.34 -5.44
CA PRO A 101 -0.95 -7.60 -4.01
C PRO A 101 -1.04 -6.31 -3.18
N SER A 102 -1.40 -6.44 -1.91
CA SER A 102 -1.61 -5.30 -1.00
C SER A 102 -0.34 -4.47 -0.81
N SER A 103 0.82 -5.05 -1.05
CA SER A 103 2.12 -4.37 -1.02
C SER A 103 2.32 -3.30 -2.11
N TRP A 104 1.40 -3.14 -3.07
CA TRP A 104 1.41 -2.01 -4.01
C TRP A 104 1.20 -0.65 -3.33
N ILE A 105 0.69 -0.63 -2.09
CA ILE A 105 0.51 0.60 -1.32
C ILE A 105 1.83 1.31 -0.96
N PHE A 106 2.98 0.64 -1.06
CA PHE A 106 4.25 1.23 -0.64
C PHE A 106 4.68 2.40 -1.53
N PRO A 107 4.96 3.57 -0.94
CA PRO A 107 5.29 4.77 -1.70
C PRO A 107 6.80 4.86 -1.98
N TRP A 108 7.37 3.88 -2.68
CA TRP A 108 8.82 3.77 -2.82
C TRP A 108 9.49 4.97 -3.52
N ALA A 109 8.76 5.63 -4.41
CA ALA A 109 9.23 6.81 -5.14
C ALA A 109 9.68 7.99 -4.24
N ASP A 110 9.08 8.12 -3.06
CA ASP A 110 9.28 9.26 -2.16
C ASP A 110 9.49 8.88 -0.69
N TYR A 111 9.37 7.59 -0.34
CA TYR A 111 9.93 7.08 0.90
C TYR A 111 11.45 7.26 0.91
N SER A 112 12.05 7.57 2.06
CA SER A 112 13.49 7.84 2.21
C SER A 112 14.13 7.05 3.36
N GLY A 113 13.39 6.14 3.98
CA GLY A 113 13.81 5.39 5.17
C GLY A 113 13.14 5.89 6.45
N GLY A 114 13.05 5.03 7.47
CA GLY A 114 12.44 5.35 8.76
C GLY A 114 10.94 5.06 8.82
N GLU A 115 10.20 5.90 9.53
CA GLU A 115 8.76 5.74 9.73
C GLU A 115 7.96 6.02 8.45
N ILE A 116 7.04 5.11 8.08
CA ILE A 116 6.17 5.30 6.91
C ILE A 116 4.99 6.22 7.24
N SER A 117 4.95 7.43 6.67
CA SER A 117 3.90 8.41 6.97
C SER A 117 2.74 8.44 5.98
N SER A 118 2.82 7.71 4.87
CA SER A 118 1.81 7.69 3.82
C SER A 118 1.87 6.40 2.98
N THR A 119 0.87 6.19 2.14
CA THR A 119 0.85 5.17 1.09
C THR A 119 0.59 5.83 -0.27
N THR A 120 0.77 5.08 -1.36
CA THR A 120 0.34 5.52 -2.70
C THR A 120 -1.16 5.81 -2.73
N LEU A 121 -1.98 4.98 -2.07
CA LEU A 121 -3.43 5.17 -1.98
C LEU A 121 -3.81 6.43 -1.18
N SER A 122 -3.20 6.67 0.00
CA SER A 122 -3.50 7.87 0.78
C SER A 122 -3.10 9.16 0.06
N LYS A 123 -2.04 9.09 -0.77
CA LYS A 123 -1.61 10.21 -1.61
C LYS A 123 -2.61 10.48 -2.74
N ALA A 124 -3.03 9.45 -3.46
CA ALA A 124 -4.00 9.58 -4.53
C ALA A 124 -5.35 10.13 -4.00
N ALA A 125 -5.84 9.59 -2.89
CA ALA A 125 -7.01 10.12 -2.20
C ALA A 125 -6.81 11.59 -1.78
N GLY A 126 -5.62 11.94 -1.29
CA GLY A 126 -5.26 13.31 -0.91
C GLY A 126 -5.28 14.31 -2.06
N ILE A 127 -4.82 13.91 -3.25
CA ILE A 127 -4.88 14.76 -4.46
C ILE A 127 -6.33 15.06 -4.81
N VAL A 128 -7.19 14.04 -4.90
CA VAL A 128 -8.62 14.23 -5.20
C VAL A 128 -9.31 15.06 -4.11
N CYS A 129 -9.05 14.76 -2.83
CA CYS A 129 -9.59 15.53 -1.71
C CYS A 129 -9.21 17.01 -1.79
N SER A 130 -7.99 17.32 -2.22
CA SER A 130 -7.52 18.71 -2.38
C SER A 130 -8.32 19.44 -3.46
N GLU A 131 -8.53 18.81 -4.63
CA GLU A 131 -9.26 19.43 -5.74
C GLU A 131 -10.73 19.72 -5.39
N ILE A 132 -11.41 18.81 -4.69
CA ILE A 132 -12.82 18.99 -4.28
C ILE A 132 -13.00 19.88 -3.04
N GLY A 133 -11.92 20.40 -2.46
CA GLY A 133 -11.92 21.14 -1.19
C GLY A 133 -12.36 20.32 0.01
N GLY A 134 -12.05 19.03 0.04
CA GLY A 134 -12.32 18.06 1.11
C GLY A 134 -11.11 17.82 2.02
N THR A 135 -11.18 16.77 2.85
CA THR A 135 -10.09 16.37 3.75
C THR A 135 -9.88 14.86 3.75
N THR A 136 -8.65 14.42 4.02
CA THR A 136 -8.30 13.02 4.30
C THR A 136 -8.42 12.65 5.78
N THR A 137 -9.01 13.53 6.61
CA THR A 137 -9.21 13.28 8.04
C THR A 137 -10.10 12.05 8.23
N GLY A 138 -9.60 11.07 8.98
CA GLY A 138 -10.32 9.82 9.20
C GLY A 138 -10.24 8.83 8.05
N LEU A 139 -9.30 9.00 7.11
CA LEU A 139 -9.00 8.01 6.07
C LEU A 139 -8.68 6.65 6.69
N LYS A 140 -9.31 5.61 6.16
CA LYS A 140 -9.19 4.21 6.60
C LYS A 140 -8.79 3.34 5.43
N TYR A 141 -8.41 2.11 5.75
CA TYR A 141 -8.03 1.10 4.76
C TYR A 141 -8.98 -0.09 4.85
N TYR A 142 -9.17 -0.73 3.70
CA TYR A 142 -9.94 -1.96 3.55
C TYR A 142 -9.47 -2.68 2.30
N ASP A 143 -9.54 -4.00 2.29
CA ASP A 143 -9.26 -4.80 1.09
C ASP A 143 -10.50 -5.63 0.75
N PHE A 144 -11.09 -5.34 -0.42
CA PHE A 144 -12.32 -5.99 -0.86
C PHE A 144 -12.13 -7.47 -1.19
N ARG A 145 -10.89 -7.98 -1.25
CA ARG A 145 -10.60 -9.40 -1.42
C ARG A 145 -10.74 -10.20 -0.13
N TYR A 146 -10.66 -9.54 1.02
CA TYR A 146 -10.58 -10.18 2.33
C TYR A 146 -11.61 -9.56 3.27
N GLU A 147 -12.88 -9.89 3.03
CA GLU A 147 -14.02 -9.27 3.71
C GLU A 147 -13.93 -9.36 5.25
N ASP A 148 -13.37 -10.46 5.75
CA ASP A 148 -13.23 -10.76 7.17
C ASP A 148 -11.97 -10.16 7.81
N ALA A 149 -11.04 -9.56 7.03
CA ALA A 149 -9.87 -8.90 7.59
C ALA A 149 -10.29 -7.61 8.33
N SER A 150 -9.86 -7.46 9.59
CA SER A 150 -10.23 -6.33 10.44
C SER A 150 -9.02 -5.50 10.91
N LYS A 151 -7.81 -5.90 10.54
CA LYS A 151 -6.57 -5.21 10.93
C LYS A 151 -5.56 -5.26 9.79
N MET A 152 -4.84 -4.15 9.61
CA MET A 152 -3.62 -4.09 8.80
C MET A 152 -2.41 -3.85 9.69
N MET A 153 -1.30 -4.44 9.31
CA MET A 153 0.01 -4.02 9.76
C MET A 153 0.88 -3.73 8.54
N ILE A 154 1.51 -2.55 8.53
CA ILE A 154 2.51 -2.17 7.53
C ILE A 154 3.86 -2.08 8.23
N ILE A 155 4.84 -2.81 7.71
CA ILE A 155 6.22 -2.81 8.20
C ILE A 155 7.13 -2.44 7.04
N VAL A 156 8.10 -1.56 7.27
CA VAL A 156 9.11 -1.19 6.28
C VAL A 156 10.50 -1.22 6.88
N GLU A 157 11.47 -1.70 6.11
CA GLU A 157 12.88 -1.54 6.41
C GLU A 157 13.64 -1.06 5.17
N SER A 158 14.74 -0.36 5.42
CA SER A 158 15.65 0.10 4.37
C SER A 158 17.09 -0.03 4.81
N VAL A 159 17.99 -0.22 3.85
CA VAL A 159 19.42 -0.28 4.09
C VAL A 159 20.17 0.38 2.94
N LYS A 160 21.21 1.14 3.28
CA LYS A 160 22.20 1.63 2.33
C LYS A 160 23.51 0.92 2.61
N GLY A 161 23.81 -0.11 1.82
CA GLY A 161 24.91 -1.04 2.06
C GLY A 161 24.80 -1.87 3.34
N GLY A 162 25.04 -3.17 3.21
CA GLY A 162 24.93 -4.13 4.30
C GLY A 162 23.54 -4.74 4.42
N THR A 163 23.14 -5.04 5.65
CA THR A 163 21.93 -5.82 5.96
C THR A 163 21.05 -5.06 6.93
N ASN A 164 19.73 -5.15 6.73
CA ASN A 164 18.73 -4.77 7.73
C ASN A 164 17.59 -5.81 7.72
N PHE A 165 16.84 -5.91 8.81
CA PHE A 165 15.78 -6.90 8.94
C PHE A 165 14.76 -6.50 9.99
N PHE A 166 13.59 -7.11 9.91
CA PHE A 166 12.61 -7.10 10.98
C PHE A 166 12.13 -8.52 11.27
N LYS A 167 11.58 -8.69 12.47
CA LYS A 167 10.98 -9.93 12.94
C LYS A 167 9.50 -9.72 13.16
N VAL A 168 8.71 -10.71 12.78
CA VAL A 168 7.26 -10.66 12.88
C VAL A 168 6.75 -12.01 13.37
N THR A 169 5.90 -11.96 14.38
CA THR A 169 5.19 -13.13 14.90
C THR A 169 3.71 -12.80 14.88
N ILE A 170 2.93 -13.55 14.12
CA ILE A 170 1.47 -13.45 14.14
C ILE A 170 0.98 -14.42 15.20
N PRO A 171 0.33 -13.98 16.29
CA PRO A 171 -0.14 -14.92 17.31
C PRO A 171 -1.14 -15.93 16.74
N THR A 172 -1.15 -17.16 17.27
CA THR A 172 -2.04 -18.25 16.81
C THR A 172 -3.52 -17.98 16.99
N SER A 173 -3.87 -16.95 17.77
CA SER A 173 -5.25 -16.50 17.95
C SER A 173 -5.79 -15.72 16.76
N PHE A 174 -4.94 -15.25 15.83
CA PHE A 174 -5.39 -14.47 14.68
C PHE A 174 -5.57 -15.34 13.44
N ALA A 175 -6.57 -15.01 12.63
CA ALA A 175 -6.68 -15.44 11.24
C ALA A 175 -5.88 -14.50 10.34
N THR A 176 -5.10 -15.06 9.41
CA THR A 176 -4.28 -14.31 8.45
C THR A 176 -4.85 -14.46 7.05
N TYR A 177 -5.08 -13.34 6.37
CA TYR A 177 -5.69 -13.29 5.04
C TYR A 177 -4.65 -12.97 3.96
N ALA A 178 -3.74 -12.04 4.23
CA ALA A 178 -2.68 -11.66 3.31
C ALA A 178 -1.35 -11.40 4.03
N VAL A 179 -0.25 -11.79 3.39
CA VAL A 179 1.11 -11.51 3.84
C VAL A 179 1.93 -11.08 2.63
N ASP A 180 1.69 -9.86 2.15
CA ASP A 180 2.23 -9.38 0.88
C ASP A 180 3.45 -8.51 1.10
N TRP A 181 4.46 -8.68 0.25
CA TRP A 181 5.73 -7.96 0.36
C TRP A 181 6.03 -7.16 -0.91
N SER A 182 6.81 -6.09 -0.75
CA SER A 182 7.41 -5.37 -1.87
C SER A 182 8.87 -5.08 -1.58
N HIS A 183 9.71 -5.44 -2.54
CA HIS A 183 11.17 -5.25 -2.50
C HIS A 183 11.53 -4.18 -3.52
N TYR A 184 12.21 -3.12 -3.09
CA TYR A 184 12.56 -1.99 -3.94
C TYR A 184 14.06 -1.71 -3.92
N ASN A 185 14.62 -1.43 -5.09
CA ASN A 185 16.00 -1.00 -5.27
C ASN A 185 16.03 0.41 -5.88
N ILE A 186 17.03 1.20 -5.50
CA ILE A 186 17.34 2.49 -6.16
C ILE A 186 18.65 2.31 -6.92
N ASP A 187 18.57 2.56 -8.22
CA ASP A 187 19.73 2.69 -9.11
C ASP A 187 20.32 4.11 -9.01
N HIS A 188 21.62 4.20 -8.77
CA HIS A 188 22.41 5.43 -8.68
C HIS A 188 23.23 5.72 -9.96
N GLY A 189 23.10 4.91 -11.01
CA GLY A 189 23.64 5.17 -12.36
C GLY A 189 24.97 4.48 -12.71
N ASP A 190 25.53 4.91 -13.86
CA ASP A 190 26.33 4.21 -14.88
C ASP A 190 27.59 3.38 -14.49
N ASN A 191 27.90 3.12 -13.22
CA ASN A 191 29.02 2.24 -12.86
C ASN A 191 28.80 1.36 -11.62
N TYR A 192 27.61 1.37 -11.02
CA TYR A 192 27.36 0.64 -9.78
C TYR A 192 26.49 -0.58 -10.00
N ARG A 193 26.94 -1.69 -9.41
CA ARG A 193 26.22 -2.94 -9.33
C ARG A 193 25.15 -2.79 -8.25
N ASP A 194 24.09 -2.04 -8.50
CA ASP A 194 23.05 -1.79 -7.51
C ASP A 194 22.17 -3.03 -7.34
N HIS A 195 22.67 -3.98 -6.57
CA HIS A 195 22.01 -5.25 -6.28
C HIS A 195 21.29 -5.15 -4.94
N SER A 196 20.07 -5.65 -4.89
CA SER A 196 19.34 -5.81 -3.65
C SER A 196 18.71 -7.19 -3.57
N TYR A 197 18.69 -7.76 -2.37
CA TYR A 197 18.21 -9.12 -2.10
C TYR A 197 17.25 -9.09 -0.93
N ALA A 198 16.09 -9.74 -1.07
CA ALA A 198 15.14 -9.93 0.00
C ALA A 198 15.05 -11.41 0.40
N TYR A 199 14.88 -11.68 1.69
CA TYR A 199 14.82 -13.03 2.25
C TYR A 199 13.67 -13.17 3.24
N LEU A 200 13.09 -14.36 3.29
CA LEU A 200 12.27 -14.88 4.39
C LEU A 200 13.03 -16.04 5.05
N ASN A 201 13.36 -15.92 6.34
CA ASN A 201 14.11 -16.95 7.09
C ASN A 201 15.35 -17.49 6.36
N GLU A 202 16.20 -16.60 5.87
CA GLU A 202 17.42 -16.94 5.09
C GLU A 202 17.17 -17.52 3.69
N VAL A 203 15.92 -17.79 3.30
CA VAL A 203 15.56 -18.18 1.94
C VAL A 203 15.32 -16.92 1.10
N GLN A 204 16.09 -16.76 0.02
CA GLN A 204 15.94 -15.63 -0.88
C GLN A 204 14.57 -15.69 -1.58
N CYS A 205 13.76 -14.64 -1.42
CA CYS A 205 12.46 -14.51 -2.08
C CYS A 205 12.47 -13.52 -3.25
N SER A 206 13.45 -12.62 -3.31
CA SER A 206 13.54 -11.60 -4.37
C SER A 206 14.97 -11.14 -4.60
N PHE A 207 15.26 -10.76 -5.84
CA PHE A 207 16.52 -10.17 -6.28
C PHE A 207 16.24 -9.08 -7.32
N ILE A 208 16.91 -7.94 -7.20
CA ILE A 208 16.89 -6.86 -8.18
C ILE A 208 18.33 -6.54 -8.56
N ASP A 209 18.56 -6.41 -9.87
CA ASP A 209 19.88 -6.18 -10.47
C ASP A 209 19.88 -4.82 -11.18
N GLY A 210 20.56 -3.83 -10.61
CA GLY A 210 20.99 -2.60 -11.31
C GLY A 210 19.88 -1.65 -11.77
N GLU A 211 18.63 -1.82 -11.33
CA GLU A 211 17.50 -1.00 -11.79
C GLU A 211 16.72 -0.40 -10.63
N THR A 212 16.22 0.83 -10.84
CA THR A 212 15.20 1.42 -9.95
C THR A 212 13.86 0.77 -10.24
N ARG A 213 13.47 -0.22 -9.45
CA ARG A 213 12.18 -0.90 -9.59
C ARG A 213 11.73 -1.55 -8.29
N ALA A 214 10.47 -1.91 -8.26
CA ALA A 214 9.87 -2.75 -7.21
C ALA A 214 9.57 -4.14 -7.78
N ASN A 215 9.90 -5.18 -7.01
CA ASN A 215 9.31 -6.51 -7.13
C ASN A 215 8.22 -6.65 -6.06
N TYR A 216 7.20 -7.44 -6.35
CA TYR A 216 6.10 -7.72 -5.43
C TYR A 216 5.90 -9.23 -5.31
N GLY A 217 5.35 -9.67 -4.19
CA GLY A 217 4.94 -11.05 -4.02
C GLY A 217 4.18 -11.25 -2.73
N SER A 218 3.89 -12.53 -2.46
CA SER A 218 3.15 -12.94 -1.26
C SER A 218 3.90 -14.05 -0.53
N PHE A 219 3.85 -14.01 0.79
CA PHE A 219 4.27 -15.09 1.69
C PHE A 219 3.08 -15.89 2.19
N SER A 220 1.90 -15.77 1.58
CA SER A 220 0.74 -16.62 1.88
C SER A 220 1.13 -18.10 1.85
N GLY A 221 0.81 -18.82 2.93
CA GLY A 221 1.20 -20.22 3.14
C GLY A 221 2.65 -20.46 3.57
N GLN A 222 3.50 -19.42 3.65
CA GLN A 222 4.87 -19.49 4.16
C GLN A 222 4.99 -18.92 5.58
N PHE A 223 4.01 -18.13 6.01
CA PHE A 223 3.90 -17.66 7.39
C PHE A 223 3.06 -18.64 8.20
N GLU A 224 3.68 -19.22 9.22
CA GLU A 224 2.98 -20.00 10.24
C GLU A 224 2.73 -19.15 11.48
N ASN A 225 1.46 -19.05 11.90
CA ASN A 225 1.10 -18.30 13.10
C ASN A 225 1.73 -18.96 14.34
N GLY A 226 2.18 -18.14 15.28
CA GLY A 226 2.93 -18.55 16.47
C GLY A 226 4.43 -18.68 16.24
N ILE A 227 4.91 -18.61 15.00
CA ILE A 227 6.33 -18.72 14.66
C ILE A 227 6.89 -17.33 14.34
N GLU A 228 8.04 -16.99 14.94
CA GLU A 228 8.78 -15.78 14.60
C GLU A 228 9.41 -15.96 13.21
N GLN A 229 9.03 -15.09 12.29
CA GLN A 229 9.56 -15.01 10.93
C GLN A 229 10.54 -13.84 10.84
N THR A 230 11.64 -14.01 10.11
CA THR A 230 12.59 -12.91 9.83
C THR A 230 12.51 -12.52 8.36
N VAL A 231 12.18 -11.25 8.11
CA VAL A 231 12.23 -10.65 6.77
C VAL A 231 13.46 -9.75 6.69
N LYS A 232 14.33 -10.00 5.72
CA LYS A 232 15.65 -9.37 5.61
C LYS A 232 15.86 -8.73 4.25
N ILE A 233 16.50 -7.57 4.25
CA ILE A 233 17.03 -6.87 3.08
C ILE A 233 18.56 -6.84 3.16
N TYR A 234 19.22 -7.17 2.05
CA TYR A 234 20.68 -7.15 1.93
C TYR A 234 21.09 -6.46 0.64
N VAL A 235 22.09 -5.59 0.77
CA VAL A 235 22.68 -4.81 -0.32
C VAL A 235 24.21 -4.92 -0.21
N PRO A 236 24.90 -5.60 -1.12
CA PRO A 236 26.34 -5.83 -1.00
C PRO A 236 27.21 -4.58 -1.14
N TYR A 237 26.73 -3.54 -1.84
CA TYR A 237 27.52 -2.35 -2.13
C TYR A 237 27.12 -1.19 -1.21
N SER A 238 28.10 -0.40 -0.77
CA SER A 238 27.93 0.62 0.27
C SER A 238 27.05 1.81 -0.12
N ASP A 239 26.81 1.99 -1.42
CA ASP A 239 26.10 3.10 -2.02
C ASP A 239 24.73 2.73 -2.56
N ALA A 240 24.53 1.46 -2.95
CA ALA A 240 23.24 0.91 -3.28
C ALA A 240 22.26 1.02 -2.10
N THR A 241 20.98 1.25 -2.42
CA THR A 241 19.90 1.38 -1.42
C THR A 241 18.79 0.39 -1.74
N GLY A 242 18.54 -0.51 -0.79
CA GLY A 242 17.50 -1.53 -0.86
C GLY A 242 16.44 -1.30 0.21
N ARG A 243 15.20 -1.67 -0.10
CA ARG A 243 14.05 -1.52 0.79
C ARG A 243 13.15 -2.74 0.70
N ILE A 244 12.55 -3.10 1.82
CA ILE A 244 11.58 -4.19 1.90
C ILE A 244 10.41 -3.72 2.74
N GLY A 245 9.21 -3.98 2.25
CA GLY A 245 7.97 -3.72 2.95
C GLY A 245 7.14 -4.99 3.07
N LEU A 246 6.37 -5.10 4.16
CA LEU A 246 5.39 -6.13 4.40
C LEU A 246 4.03 -5.51 4.76
N VAL A 247 2.98 -5.98 4.13
CA VAL A 247 1.58 -5.72 4.46
C VAL A 247 0.97 -7.01 4.96
N LEU A 248 0.47 -6.98 6.19
CA LEU A 248 -0.22 -8.10 6.83
C LEU A 248 -1.67 -7.72 7.07
N GLU A 249 -2.59 -8.57 6.61
CA GLU A 249 -4.03 -8.42 6.81
C GLU A 249 -4.56 -9.59 7.63
N TYR A 250 -5.23 -9.28 8.74
CA TYR A 250 -5.56 -10.26 9.77
C TYR A 250 -6.81 -9.88 10.58
N ALA A 251 -7.37 -10.85 11.31
CA ALA A 251 -8.49 -10.66 12.23
C ALA A 251 -8.32 -11.52 13.50
N ASP A 252 -9.00 -11.13 14.58
CA ASP A 252 -9.06 -11.87 15.84
C ASP A 252 -9.80 -13.21 15.72
#